data_AF-A0A2N9Y1Q7-F1
#
_entry.id   AF-A0A2N9Y1Q7-F1
#
_cell.length_a   1.000
_cell.length_b   1.000
_cell.length_c   1.000
_cell.angle_alpha   90.00
_cell.angle_beta   90.00
_cell.angle_gamma   90.00
#
_symmetry.space_group_name_H-M   'P 1'
#
loop_
_entity.id
_entity.type
_entity.pdbx_description
1 polymer ?
#
loop_
_entity_poly.entity_id
_entity_poly.type
_entity_poly.pdbx_seq_one_letter_code
_entity_poly.pdbx_strand_id
1 'polypeptide(L)'
;MGLLVYSLENIPKSKNRDYFIYLLEYGWYEPISEAINSNFSQMAELAAQKRAVVIKGTRLSHFENEVFSWHKINNERNNDILPAILITNAHPSYFKKHDHEYSRGKGLYRESINGELKLILIPLKKFCSNTTEVVSLIEKLFSDIEASKDLSEFKIAKEVQKGMGSAIVDALILEPNISGVGFSFKKLLNYFSKSK
;
A
#
# COMPACT_ATOMS: atom_id res chain seq x y z
N MET A 1 12.88 3.27 7.49
CA MET A 1 13.09 2.41 8.66
C MET A 1 12.19 1.20 8.51
N GLY A 2 12.50 0.08 9.15
CA GLY A 2 11.57 -1.05 9.27
C GLY A 2 10.87 -1.03 10.63
N LEU A 3 9.57 -1.30 10.65
CA LEU A 3 8.76 -1.48 11.85
C LEU A 3 8.07 -2.84 11.80
N LEU A 4 8.28 -3.64 12.84
CA LEU A 4 7.48 -4.82 13.14
C LEU A 4 6.49 -4.44 14.22
N VAL A 5 5.19 -4.47 13.91
CA VAL A 5 4.13 -3.99 14.80
C VAL A 5 3.06 -5.03 15.01
N TYR A 6 2.47 -5.02 16.22
CA TYR A 6 1.28 -5.82 16.51
C TYR A 6 0.01 -5.19 15.92
N SER A 7 -0.05 -3.85 15.95
CA SER A 7 -1.18 -3.04 15.50
C SER A 7 -0.71 -1.70 14.94
N LEU A 8 -1.51 -1.09 14.07
CA LEU A 8 -1.33 0.25 13.54
C LEU A 8 -1.32 1.33 14.63
N GLU A 9 -1.94 1.07 15.78
CA GLU A 9 -1.89 1.95 16.95
C GLU A 9 -0.47 2.14 17.50
N ASN A 10 0.39 1.14 17.30
CA ASN A 10 1.75 1.13 17.80
C ASN A 10 2.71 1.93 16.90
N ILE A 11 2.24 2.44 15.75
CA ILE A 11 3.08 3.22 14.85
C ILE A 11 3.32 4.61 15.46
N PRO A 12 4.59 4.98 15.72
CA PRO A 12 4.91 6.23 16.38
C PRO A 12 4.45 7.43 15.56
N LYS A 13 3.62 8.27 16.19
CA LYS A 13 3.15 9.51 15.56
C LYS A 13 4.31 10.47 15.33
N SER A 14 5.26 10.54 16.26
CA SER A 14 6.29 11.60 16.40
C SER A 14 7.29 11.80 15.26
N LYS A 15 7.19 11.07 14.14
CA LYS A 15 8.16 11.11 13.05
C LYS A 15 7.46 11.35 11.71
N ASN A 16 7.78 12.50 11.09
CA ASN A 16 7.30 12.83 9.74
C ASN A 16 7.85 11.83 8.71
N ARG A 17 6.97 11.14 8.00
CA ARG A 17 7.29 10.24 6.88
C ARG A 17 6.40 10.58 5.69
N ASP A 18 6.97 10.49 4.51
CA ASP A 18 6.32 10.77 3.22
C ASP A 18 5.73 9.49 2.61
N TYR A 19 6.27 8.32 2.98
CA TYR A 19 5.83 7.02 2.49
C TYR A 19 5.65 6.02 3.63
N PHE A 20 4.45 5.47 3.73
CA PHE A 20 4.09 4.37 4.62
C PHE A 20 3.83 3.13 3.76
N ILE A 21 4.67 2.11 3.89
CA ILE A 21 4.68 0.91 3.07
C ILE A 21 4.29 -0.27 3.95
N TYR A 22 3.08 -0.80 3.79
CA TYR A 22 2.59 -1.96 4.53
C TYR A 22 2.81 -3.22 3.71
N LEU A 23 3.43 -4.22 4.32
CA LEU A 23 3.61 -5.56 3.78
C LEU A 23 2.46 -6.43 4.29
N LEU A 24 1.60 -6.90 3.38
CA LEU A 24 0.35 -7.61 3.70
C LEU A 24 0.47 -9.03 3.17
N GLU A 25 0.76 -9.99 4.04
CA GLU A 25 1.16 -11.34 3.63
C GLU A 25 0.31 -12.45 4.27
N TYR A 26 -0.48 -12.14 5.30
CA TYR A 26 -1.44 -13.03 5.98
C TYR A 26 -0.84 -14.34 6.53
N GLY A 27 0.49 -14.50 6.49
CA GLY A 27 1.21 -15.64 7.04
C GLY A 27 1.23 -16.91 6.21
N TRP A 28 0.84 -16.84 4.93
CA TRP A 28 0.91 -18.01 4.07
C TRP A 28 2.36 -18.27 3.69
N TYR A 29 2.85 -19.48 3.97
CA TYR A 29 4.12 -19.96 3.43
C TYR A 29 3.94 -20.26 1.94
N GLU A 30 4.14 -19.22 1.14
CA GLU A 30 4.18 -19.30 -0.31
C GLU A 30 5.38 -18.51 -0.84
N PRO A 31 5.94 -18.87 -2.02
CA PRO A 31 7.17 -18.26 -2.53
C PRO A 31 7.10 -16.73 -2.64
N ILE A 32 5.94 -16.17 -3.00
CA ILE A 32 5.75 -14.71 -3.14
C ILE A 32 5.85 -14.03 -1.77
N SER A 33 5.19 -14.56 -0.73
CA SER A 33 5.26 -14.01 0.63
C SER A 33 6.68 -14.15 1.22
N GLU A 34 7.35 -15.28 0.96
CA GLU A 34 8.74 -15.50 1.36
C GLU A 34 9.71 -14.50 0.71
N ALA A 35 9.49 -14.15 -0.56
CA ALA A 35 10.29 -13.14 -1.24
C ALA A 35 10.17 -11.76 -0.58
N ILE A 36 8.96 -11.34 -0.17
CA ILE A 36 8.78 -10.09 0.59
C ILE A 36 9.55 -10.14 1.90
N ASN A 37 9.46 -11.26 2.61
CA ASN A 37 10.04 -11.44 3.94
C ASN A 37 11.55 -11.46 3.95
N SER A 38 12.15 -12.20 3.03
CA SER A 38 13.59 -12.27 2.87
C SER A 38 14.19 -10.91 2.50
N ASN A 39 13.41 -10.03 1.85
CA ASN A 39 13.83 -8.68 1.48
C ASN A 39 13.48 -7.60 2.52
N PHE A 40 12.84 -7.94 3.65
CA PHE A 40 12.42 -6.95 4.64
C PHE A 40 13.56 -6.10 5.17
N SER A 41 14.70 -6.70 5.51
CA SER A 41 15.87 -5.99 6.03
C SER A 41 16.40 -4.95 5.05
N GLN A 42 16.51 -5.31 3.77
CA GLN A 42 16.94 -4.39 2.70
C GLN A 42 15.93 -3.25 2.51
N MET A 43 14.64 -3.56 2.46
CA MET A 43 13.58 -2.55 2.37
C MET A 43 13.61 -1.59 3.57
N ALA A 44 13.84 -2.10 4.78
CA ALA A 44 13.93 -1.33 6.01
C ALA A 44 15.12 -0.36 5.99
N GLU A 45 16.27 -0.80 5.48
CA GLU A 45 17.48 -0.02 5.30
C GLU A 45 17.28 1.11 4.29
N LEU A 46 16.81 0.79 3.07
CA LEU A 46 16.51 1.80 2.05
C LEU A 46 15.50 2.82 2.55
N ALA A 47 14.45 2.36 3.23
CA ALA A 47 13.48 3.26 3.83
C ALA A 47 14.09 4.12 4.96
N ALA A 48 15.15 3.69 5.64
CA ALA A 48 15.75 4.44 6.77
C ALA A 48 16.56 5.63 6.28
N GLN A 49 17.17 5.50 5.11
CA GLN A 49 17.91 6.55 4.43
C GLN A 49 16.99 7.61 3.80
N LYS A 50 15.69 7.31 3.72
CA LYS A 50 14.67 8.19 3.14
C LYS A 50 13.57 8.49 4.15
N ARG A 51 12.65 9.39 3.80
CA ARG A 51 11.49 9.71 4.65
C ARG A 51 10.41 8.63 4.56
N ALA A 52 10.79 7.35 4.53
CA ALA A 52 9.90 6.22 4.36
C ALA A 52 9.88 5.30 5.59
N VAL A 53 8.82 4.51 5.70
CA VAL A 53 8.71 3.46 6.70
C VAL A 53 8.08 2.22 6.08
N VAL A 54 8.74 1.08 6.29
CA VAL A 54 8.23 -0.24 5.93
C VAL A 54 7.66 -0.86 7.17
N ILE A 55 6.43 -1.34 7.10
CA ILE A 55 5.63 -1.79 8.24
C ILE A 55 5.16 -3.20 7.94
N LYS A 56 5.42 -4.11 8.88
CA LYS A 56 4.99 -5.49 8.82
C LYS A 56 4.35 -5.90 10.14
N GLY A 57 3.31 -6.73 10.07
CA GLY A 57 2.64 -7.32 11.22
C GLY A 57 3.49 -8.38 11.92
N THR A 58 3.47 -8.43 13.25
CA THR A 58 4.09 -9.52 14.03
C THR A 58 3.18 -10.74 14.18
N ARG A 59 1.88 -10.59 13.92
CA ARG A 59 0.87 -11.66 14.06
C ARG A 59 0.05 -11.76 12.78
N LEU A 60 -0.16 -13.00 12.33
CA LEU A 60 -0.91 -13.30 11.12
C LEU A 60 -2.34 -12.74 11.20
N SER A 61 -2.84 -12.21 10.09
CA SER A 61 -4.21 -11.76 9.83
C SER A 61 -4.72 -10.53 10.61
N HIS A 62 -4.31 -10.33 11.86
CA HIS A 62 -4.80 -9.20 12.66
C HIS A 62 -4.36 -7.86 12.09
N PHE A 63 -3.08 -7.75 11.74
CA PHE A 63 -2.50 -6.54 11.20
C PHE A 63 -3.08 -6.18 9.83
N GLU A 64 -3.24 -7.15 8.95
CA GLU A 64 -3.79 -6.94 7.61
C GLU A 64 -5.27 -6.52 7.67
N ASN A 65 -6.05 -7.14 8.56
CA ASN A 65 -7.44 -6.77 8.77
C ASN A 65 -7.56 -5.34 9.31
N GLU A 66 -6.65 -4.92 10.19
CA GLU A 66 -6.60 -3.55 10.69
C GLU A 66 -6.21 -2.56 9.60
N VAL A 67 -5.20 -2.89 8.77
CA VAL A 67 -4.83 -2.11 7.59
C VAL A 67 -6.01 -1.96 6.65
N PHE A 68 -6.68 -3.06 6.29
CA PHE A 68 -7.83 -2.99 5.39
C PHE A 68 -8.98 -2.19 6.00
N SER A 69 -9.30 -2.40 7.27
CA SER A 69 -10.35 -1.66 7.97
C SER A 69 -10.06 -0.14 7.97
N TRP A 70 -8.88 0.27 8.43
CA TRP A 70 -8.54 1.69 8.56
C TRP A 70 -8.50 2.37 7.19
N HIS A 71 -7.95 1.71 6.18
CA HIS A 71 -7.88 2.27 4.82
C HIS A 71 -9.21 2.14 4.05
N LYS A 72 -10.30 1.70 4.70
CA LYS A 72 -11.64 1.50 4.14
C LYS A 72 -11.62 0.58 2.92
N ILE A 73 -10.80 -0.46 3.00
CA ILE A 73 -10.62 -1.48 1.97
C ILE A 73 -11.62 -2.61 2.20
N ASN A 74 -12.76 -2.57 1.49
CA ASN A 74 -13.81 -3.58 1.62
C ASN A 74 -13.47 -4.83 0.82
N ASN A 75 -13.06 -5.90 1.51
CA ASN A 75 -12.66 -7.15 0.88
C ASN A 75 -13.58 -8.31 1.29
N GLU A 76 -14.67 -8.52 0.55
CA GLU A 76 -15.55 -9.68 0.79
C GLU A 76 -14.92 -11.03 0.36
N ARG A 77 -13.72 -11.03 -0.22
CA ARG A 77 -12.95 -12.22 -0.60
C ARG A 77 -11.46 -12.05 -0.24
N ASN A 78 -11.16 -12.10 1.05
CA ASN A 78 -9.82 -11.86 1.62
C ASN A 78 -8.63 -12.55 0.92
N ASN A 79 -8.84 -13.70 0.25
CA ASN A 79 -7.76 -14.47 -0.36
C ASN A 79 -7.27 -13.98 -1.73
N ASP A 80 -8.05 -13.20 -2.48
CA ASP A 80 -7.70 -12.91 -3.89
C ASP A 80 -6.71 -11.74 -4.06
N ILE A 81 -6.53 -10.93 -3.01
CA ILE A 81 -5.69 -9.73 -3.02
C ILE A 81 -4.31 -9.99 -2.40
N LEU A 82 -4.24 -10.91 -1.45
CA LEU A 82 -3.05 -11.15 -0.65
C LEU A 82 -2.18 -12.25 -1.28
N PRO A 83 -0.84 -12.15 -1.21
CA PRO A 83 -0.08 -11.07 -0.58
C PRO A 83 -0.09 -9.78 -1.40
N ALA A 84 0.05 -8.64 -0.72
CA ALA A 84 0.04 -7.32 -1.34
C ALA A 84 1.05 -6.36 -0.67
N ILE A 85 1.45 -5.34 -1.42
CA ILE A 85 2.12 -4.15 -0.89
C ILE A 85 1.15 -2.99 -0.97
N LEU A 86 0.97 -2.28 0.15
CA LEU A 86 0.18 -1.06 0.22
C LEU A 86 1.11 0.12 0.51
N ILE A 87 1.10 1.16 -0.32
CA ILE A 87 1.86 2.40 -0.06
C ILE A 87 0.89 3.56 0.09
N THR A 88 1.11 4.44 1.06
CA THR A 88 0.36 5.70 1.21
C THR A 88 1.24 6.85 1.70
N ASN A 89 0.82 8.07 1.41
CA ASN A 89 1.43 9.29 1.92
C ASN A 89 0.82 9.77 3.25
N ALA A 90 -0.11 9.00 3.85
CA ALA A 90 -0.77 9.37 5.10
C ALA A 90 -0.42 8.43 6.26
N HIS A 91 -0.21 9.03 7.43
CA HIS A 91 0.03 8.28 8.65
C HIS A 91 -1.23 7.48 9.05
N PRO A 92 -1.12 6.23 9.56
CA PRO A 92 -2.27 5.41 9.97
C PRO A 92 -3.29 6.12 10.87
N SER A 93 -2.82 6.96 11.80
CA SER A 93 -3.69 7.75 12.67
C SER A 93 -4.64 8.71 11.95
N TYR A 94 -4.34 9.08 10.70
CA TYR A 94 -5.24 9.83 9.84
C TYR A 94 -6.54 9.06 9.63
N PHE A 95 -6.41 7.79 9.24
CA PHE A 95 -7.52 6.90 8.93
C PHE A 95 -8.38 6.57 10.16
N LYS A 96 -7.74 6.32 11.31
CA LYS A 96 -8.46 6.09 12.58
C LYS A 96 -9.33 7.27 13.01
N LYS A 97 -8.89 8.51 12.75
CA LYS A 97 -9.59 9.71 13.22
C LYS A 97 -10.71 10.17 12.28
N HIS A 98 -10.68 9.78 11.02
CA HIS A 98 -11.59 10.22 9.97
C HIS A 98 -12.54 9.11 9.52
N ASP A 99 -13.01 8.31 10.48
CA ASP A 99 -13.89 7.15 10.23
C ASP A 99 -15.18 7.54 9.48
N HIS A 100 -15.57 8.82 9.48
CA HIS A 100 -16.79 9.32 8.84
C HIS A 100 -16.66 10.42 7.77
N GLU A 101 -15.51 11.09 7.61
CA GLU A 101 -15.39 12.14 6.57
C GLU A 101 -13.94 12.53 6.29
N TYR A 102 -13.55 12.57 5.02
CA TYR A 102 -12.30 13.19 4.59
C TYR A 102 -12.40 14.71 4.84
N SER A 103 -11.79 15.20 5.93
CA SER A 103 -11.74 16.64 6.22
C SER A 103 -10.38 17.21 5.82
N ARG A 104 -10.35 17.98 4.72
CA ARG A 104 -9.17 18.79 4.37
C ARG A 104 -8.83 19.73 5.55
N GLY A 105 -7.58 19.70 6.02
CA GLY A 105 -7.05 20.74 6.90
C GLY A 105 -7.23 20.55 8.42
N LYS A 106 -7.58 19.34 8.90
CA LYS A 106 -7.59 19.03 10.36
C LYS A 106 -6.67 17.86 10.76
N GLY A 107 -5.71 17.51 9.91
CA GLY A 107 -4.69 16.50 10.21
C GLY A 107 -3.62 16.98 11.18
N LEU A 108 -3.32 16.16 12.19
CA LEU A 108 -2.24 16.40 13.15
C LEU A 108 -0.81 16.19 12.58
N TYR A 109 -0.67 16.02 11.27
CA TYR A 109 0.60 15.86 10.56
C TYR A 109 0.48 16.63 9.25
N ARG A 110 1.62 17.01 8.64
CA ARG A 110 1.65 17.56 7.27
C ARG A 110 1.11 16.49 6.31
N GLU A 111 -0.23 16.36 6.25
CA GLU A 111 -0.96 15.93 5.08
C GLU A 111 -0.28 16.61 3.90
N SER A 112 -0.04 15.86 2.81
CA SER A 112 0.73 16.30 1.64
C SER A 112 0.55 17.80 1.43
N ILE A 113 1.62 18.54 1.16
CA ILE A 113 1.58 20.01 1.05
C ILE A 113 0.48 20.50 0.08
N ASN A 114 -0.04 19.60 -0.77
CA ASN A 114 -1.12 19.80 -1.74
C ASN A 114 -2.49 19.18 -1.38
N GLY A 115 -2.65 18.56 -0.20
CA GLY A 115 -3.95 18.13 0.33
C GLY A 115 -4.61 16.94 -0.38
N GLU A 116 -3.84 16.03 -0.98
CA GLU A 116 -4.38 14.81 -1.60
C GLU A 116 -3.80 13.56 -0.93
N LEU A 117 -4.69 12.82 -0.25
CA LEU A 117 -4.38 11.48 0.21
C LEU A 117 -4.20 10.59 -1.02
N LYS A 118 -3.06 9.91 -1.08
CA LYS A 118 -2.74 8.97 -2.15
C LYS A 118 -2.40 7.63 -1.54
N LEU A 119 -2.86 6.58 -2.20
CA LEU A 119 -2.60 5.22 -1.79
C LEU A 119 -2.46 4.34 -3.03
N ILE A 120 -1.51 3.41 -3.01
CA ILE A 120 -1.27 2.44 -4.07
C ILE A 120 -1.34 1.05 -3.45
N LEU A 121 -2.27 0.21 -3.90
CA LEU A 121 -2.30 -1.20 -3.53
C LEU A 121 -1.81 -2.06 -4.70
N ILE A 122 -0.87 -2.95 -4.41
CA ILE A 122 -0.25 -3.86 -5.38
C ILE A 122 -0.49 -5.30 -4.94
N PRO A 123 -1.53 -5.98 -5.47
CA PRO A 123 -1.77 -7.41 -5.25
C PRO A 123 -0.69 -8.27 -5.94
N LEU A 124 0.27 -8.80 -5.19
CA LEU A 124 1.48 -9.39 -5.78
C LEU A 124 1.19 -10.62 -6.63
N LYS A 125 0.21 -11.46 -6.27
CA LYS A 125 -0.22 -12.61 -7.09
C LYS A 125 -0.71 -12.25 -8.49
N LYS A 126 -1.07 -10.98 -8.72
CA LYS A 126 -1.51 -10.48 -10.02
C LYS A 126 -0.38 -9.87 -10.84
N PHE A 127 0.63 -9.30 -10.16
CA PHE A 127 1.73 -8.57 -10.79
C PHE A 127 3.03 -9.39 -10.86
N CYS A 128 3.13 -10.47 -10.09
CA CYS A 128 4.31 -11.30 -9.99
C CYS A 128 3.94 -12.78 -10.07
N SER A 129 4.59 -13.49 -10.98
CA SER A 129 4.46 -14.93 -11.21
C SER A 129 5.51 -15.73 -10.44
N ASN A 130 6.59 -15.08 -10.00
CA ASN A 130 7.72 -15.70 -9.30
C ASN A 130 8.41 -14.70 -8.36
N THR A 131 9.37 -15.20 -7.58
CA THR A 131 10.10 -14.41 -6.58
C THR A 131 11.02 -13.34 -7.18
N THR A 132 11.55 -13.56 -8.39
CA THR A 132 12.41 -12.59 -9.08
C THR A 132 11.62 -11.35 -9.47
N GLU A 133 10.38 -11.53 -9.93
CA GLU A 133 9.47 -10.43 -10.24
C GLU A 133 9.08 -9.63 -9.00
N VAL A 134 8.93 -10.29 -7.84
CA VAL A 134 8.72 -9.60 -6.55
C VAL A 134 9.91 -8.72 -6.20
N VAL A 135 11.14 -9.23 -6.32
CA VAL A 135 12.36 -8.46 -6.05
C VAL A 135 12.46 -7.26 -7.00
N SER A 136 12.25 -7.46 -8.31
CA SER A 136 12.26 -6.37 -9.29
C SER A 136 11.21 -5.30 -8.99
N LEU A 137 10.03 -5.70 -8.53
CA LEU A 137 8.97 -4.79 -8.11
C LEU A 137 9.36 -3.96 -6.88
N ILE A 138 10.00 -4.59 -5.89
CA ILE A 138 10.56 -3.90 -4.72
C ILE A 138 11.63 -2.89 -5.16
N GLU A 139 12.57 -3.28 -6.02
CA GLU A 139 13.62 -2.37 -6.52
C GLU A 139 13.03 -1.16 -7.26
N LYS A 140 12.03 -1.37 -8.12
CA LYS A 140 11.32 -0.27 -8.81
C LYS A 140 10.64 0.67 -7.82
N LEU A 141 9.94 0.11 -6.82
CA LEU A 141 9.27 0.87 -5.78
C LEU A 141 10.26 1.77 -5.02
N PHE A 142 11.38 1.20 -4.59
CA PHE A 142 12.39 1.93 -3.84
C PHE A 142 13.17 2.92 -4.70
N SER A 143 13.38 2.66 -5.99
CA SER A 143 13.95 3.64 -6.92
C SER A 143 13.10 4.91 -7.00
N ASP A 144 11.76 4.80 -6.98
CA ASP A 144 10.88 5.98 -6.98
C ASP A 144 10.87 6.73 -5.65
N ILE A 145 10.96 6.00 -4.52
CA ILE A 145 11.12 6.59 -3.18
C ILE A 145 12.47 7.32 -3.07
N GLU A 146 13.55 6.73 -3.59
CA GLU A 146 14.88 7.34 -3.57
C GLU A 146 14.92 8.65 -4.34
N ALA A 147 14.20 8.70 -5.47
CA ALA A 147 13.98 9.88 -6.29
C ALA A 147 12.95 10.86 -5.69
N SER A 148 12.38 10.57 -4.52
CA SER A 148 11.39 11.41 -3.82
C SER A 148 10.18 11.78 -4.69
N LYS A 149 9.73 10.85 -5.54
CA LYS A 149 8.61 11.07 -6.45
C LYS A 149 7.29 11.17 -5.69
N ASP A 150 6.32 11.89 -6.25
CA ASP A 150 4.95 11.77 -5.77
C ASP A 150 4.40 10.36 -6.09
N LEU A 151 3.50 9.82 -5.25
CA LEU A 151 2.91 8.50 -5.48
C LEU A 151 2.23 8.38 -6.85
N SER A 152 1.65 9.45 -7.40
CA SER A 152 1.07 9.44 -8.75
C SER A 152 2.13 9.28 -9.86
N GLU A 153 3.39 9.54 -9.54
CA GLU A 153 4.49 9.48 -10.50
C GLU A 153 5.29 8.18 -10.45
N PHE A 154 4.97 7.29 -9.52
CA PHE A 154 5.66 6.02 -9.36
C PHE A 154 5.60 5.22 -10.67
N LYS A 155 6.71 4.62 -11.09
CA LYS A 155 6.82 3.77 -12.27
C LYS A 155 5.81 2.64 -12.21
N ILE A 156 5.57 2.05 -11.04
CA ILE A 156 4.54 1.02 -10.90
C ILE A 156 3.13 1.55 -11.17
N ALA A 157 2.87 2.83 -10.91
CA ALA A 157 1.62 3.49 -11.28
C ALA A 157 1.57 3.88 -12.77
N LYS A 158 2.72 4.12 -13.41
CA LYS A 158 2.82 4.49 -14.85
C LYS A 158 2.92 3.29 -15.81
N GLU A 159 3.59 2.21 -15.43
CA GLU A 159 3.64 0.95 -16.20
C GLU A 159 2.23 0.35 -16.34
N VAL A 160 1.41 0.56 -15.31
CA VAL A 160 -0.04 0.36 -15.26
C VAL A 160 -0.82 1.20 -16.27
N GLN A 161 -0.30 2.34 -16.71
CA GLN A 161 -0.94 3.22 -17.69
C GLN A 161 -0.44 3.06 -19.13
N LYS A 162 0.77 2.52 -19.36
CA LYS A 162 1.44 2.53 -20.68
C LYS A 162 1.36 1.22 -21.49
N GLY A 163 0.73 0.17 -20.98
CA GLY A 163 0.35 -1.00 -21.78
C GLY A 163 -0.87 -0.70 -22.67
N MET A 164 -0.64 -0.35 -23.94
CA MET A 164 -1.67 0.10 -24.89
C MET A 164 -2.68 -1.00 -25.29
N GLY A 165 -3.98 -0.68 -25.19
CA GLY A 165 -5.10 -1.49 -25.67
C GLY A 165 -6.26 -1.45 -24.66
N SER A 166 -7.50 -1.32 -25.12
CA SER A 166 -8.66 -1.19 -24.23
C SER A 166 -8.70 -2.29 -23.15
N ALA A 167 -8.76 -1.88 -21.88
CA ALA A 167 -8.97 -2.68 -20.65
C ALA A 167 -7.73 -2.92 -19.76
N ILE A 168 -7.56 -1.99 -18.79
CA ILE A 168 -7.32 -2.20 -17.35
C ILE A 168 -6.18 -3.15 -16.96
N VAL A 169 -5.12 -2.62 -16.34
CA VAL A 169 -4.53 -3.29 -15.16
C VAL A 169 -4.03 -2.24 -14.15
N ASP A 170 -4.85 -1.96 -13.13
CA ASP A 170 -4.72 -0.89 -12.13
C ASP A 170 -3.75 -1.21 -10.97
N ALA A 171 -2.55 -0.61 -10.92
CA ALA A 171 -2.02 -0.15 -9.63
C ALA A 171 -2.92 1.03 -9.22
N LEU A 172 -3.77 0.74 -8.26
CA LEU A 172 -4.87 1.58 -7.91
C LEU A 172 -4.36 2.80 -7.13
N ILE A 173 -4.15 3.95 -7.79
CA ILE A 173 -4.03 5.23 -7.10
C ILE A 173 -5.40 5.54 -6.52
N LEU A 174 -5.56 5.28 -5.23
CA LEU A 174 -6.74 5.62 -4.46
C LEU A 174 -6.64 7.07 -3.99
N GLU A 175 -7.35 7.94 -4.70
CA GLU A 175 -7.82 9.20 -4.15
C GLU A 175 -9.08 8.93 -3.32
N PRO A 176 -9.22 9.46 -2.09
CA PRO A 176 -10.42 9.28 -1.30
C PRO A 176 -11.63 9.88 -2.01
N ASN A 177 -12.71 9.11 -2.13
CA ASN A 177 -14.00 9.66 -2.55
C ASN A 177 -14.51 10.65 -1.48
N ILE A 178 -14.85 11.86 -1.94
CA ILE A 178 -15.29 13.01 -1.14
C ILE A 178 -16.69 12.79 -0.50
N SER A 179 -17.30 11.62 -0.67
CA SER A 179 -18.69 11.33 -0.28
C SER A 179 -18.85 10.23 0.77
N GLY A 180 -17.82 9.90 1.54
CA GLY A 180 -17.93 8.96 2.67
C GLY A 180 -18.10 7.47 2.30
N VAL A 181 -18.08 7.13 1.01
CA VAL A 181 -18.19 5.74 0.53
C VAL A 181 -16.80 5.08 0.56
N GLY A 182 -16.64 4.05 1.39
CA GLY A 182 -15.43 3.23 1.46
C GLY A 182 -15.06 2.59 0.10
N PHE A 183 -13.82 2.14 -0.03
CA PHE A 183 -13.33 1.61 -1.30
C PHE A 183 -13.81 0.17 -1.54
N SER A 184 -14.58 -0.05 -2.62
CA SER A 184 -15.15 -1.37 -2.93
C SER A 184 -14.23 -2.18 -3.84
N PHE A 185 -13.61 -3.23 -3.31
CA PHE A 185 -12.74 -4.14 -4.06
C PHE A 185 -13.51 -5.09 -4.98
N LYS A 186 -14.83 -5.24 -4.79
CA LYS A 186 -15.67 -5.96 -5.77
C LYS A 186 -15.69 -5.25 -7.12
N LYS A 187 -15.74 -3.91 -7.15
CA LYS A 187 -15.62 -3.15 -8.40
C LYS A 187 -14.25 -3.41 -9.04
N LEU A 188 -13.19 -3.39 -8.23
CA LEU A 188 -11.82 -3.68 -8.64
C LEU A 188 -11.66 -5.10 -9.23
N LEU A 189 -12.08 -6.14 -8.52
CA LEU A 189 -12.00 -7.54 -8.99
C LEU A 189 -12.87 -7.78 -10.23
N ASN A 190 -14.03 -7.11 -10.34
CA ASN A 190 -14.89 -7.19 -11.52
C ASN A 190 -14.32 -6.46 -12.75
N TYR A 191 -13.52 -5.42 -12.53
CA TYR A 191 -12.72 -4.79 -13.58
C TYR A 191 -11.62 -5.73 -14.08
N PHE A 192 -10.97 -6.47 -13.18
CA PHE A 192 -9.96 -7.46 -13.53
C PHE A 192 -10.51 -8.78 -14.10
N SER A 193 -11.74 -9.18 -13.76
CA SER A 193 -12.35 -10.43 -14.26
C SER A 193 -13.00 -10.30 -15.64
N LYS A 194 -13.24 -9.06 -16.10
CA LYS A 194 -13.74 -8.78 -17.46
C LYS A 194 -12.64 -8.73 -18.54
N SER A 195 -11.37 -8.90 -18.16
CA SER A 195 -10.25 -9.06 -19.09
C SER A 195 -9.94 -10.54 -19.36
N LYS A 196 -10.94 -11.28 -19.83
CA LYS A 196 -10.78 -12.64 -20.33
C LYS A 196 -11.23 -12.72 -21.78
#